data_AF-X6LHF0-F1
#
_entry.id   AF-X6LHF0-F1
#
_cell.length_a   1.000
_cell.length_b   1.000
_cell.length_c   1.000
_cell.angle_alpha   90.00
_cell.angle_beta   90.00
_cell.angle_gamma   90.00
#
_symmetry.space_group_name_H-M   'P 1'
#
loop_
_entity.id
_entity.type
_entity.pdbx_description
1 polymer ?
#
loop_
_entity_poly.entity_id
_entity_poly.type
_entity_poly.pdbx_seq_one_letter_code
_entity_poly.pdbx_strand_id
1 'polypeptide(L)'
;MAAMVGVKLEMIQSALCKKASENVMGDARYQRLLWYNLFGAISPPLRQLDQIYQIRKLPISLTIPRIDILSCVEKEMKFFGKLFRPLPSEEFYFFHLLRHSHVRAEPVVDWMKEILDLMEKHLSDAPGIMVKLFDRYKDGLKKLIGLNNFELGMRVIGEMVRRTKSNENILNIVNAWIIDDIIQQIQTSNDVNIFCDTLQLFSTPSNALIFKILEIPQLISDNRLLHFYIDIMKKMGFCFVLIKLSNII
;
A
#
# COMPACT_ATOMS: atom_id res chain seq x y z
N MET A 1 -16.84 35.40 -20.76
CA MET A 1 -15.94 34.45 -21.45
C MET A 1 -15.48 33.33 -20.50
N ALA A 2 -14.91 33.63 -19.32
CA ALA A 2 -14.48 32.61 -18.34
C ALA A 2 -15.62 31.67 -17.85
N ALA A 3 -16.81 32.21 -17.56
CA ALA A 3 -17.96 31.40 -17.14
C ALA A 3 -18.42 30.38 -18.22
N MET A 4 -18.32 30.73 -19.50
CA MET A 4 -18.71 29.86 -20.62
C MET A 4 -17.71 28.72 -20.85
N VAL A 5 -16.42 28.96 -20.55
CA VAL A 5 -15.37 27.94 -20.59
C VAL A 5 -15.54 26.95 -19.44
N GLY A 6 -15.86 27.44 -18.23
CA GLY A 6 -16.15 26.60 -17.07
C GLY A 6 -17.28 25.59 -17.32
N VAL A 7 -18.42 26.07 -17.84
CA VAL A 7 -19.58 25.21 -18.16
C VAL A 7 -19.22 24.14 -19.21
N LYS A 8 -18.46 24.50 -20.25
CA LYS A 8 -18.03 23.51 -21.26
C LYS A 8 -17.09 22.45 -20.69
N LEU A 9 -16.17 22.82 -19.81
CA LEU A 9 -15.26 21.87 -19.16
C LEU A 9 -16.01 20.90 -18.25
N GLU A 10 -17.02 21.38 -17.51
CA GLU A 10 -17.89 20.53 -16.69
C GLU A 10 -18.68 19.52 -17.55
N MET A 11 -19.22 19.96 -18.69
CA MET A 11 -19.90 19.06 -19.62
C MET A 11 -18.96 17.97 -20.16
N ILE A 12 -17.72 18.33 -20.51
CA ILE A 12 -16.71 17.38 -20.98
C ILE A 12 -16.34 16.40 -19.87
N GLN A 13 -16.08 16.87 -18.64
CA GLN A 13 -15.79 16.00 -17.50
C GLN A 13 -16.94 15.03 -17.21
N SER A 14 -18.20 15.51 -17.25
CA SER A 14 -19.36 14.66 -17.05
C SER A 14 -19.48 13.58 -18.12
N ALA A 15 -19.25 13.92 -19.39
CA ALA A 15 -19.22 12.96 -20.49
C ALA A 15 -18.08 11.94 -20.35
N LEU A 16 -16.89 12.38 -19.92
CA LEU A 16 -15.75 11.50 -19.65
C LEU A 16 -16.00 10.58 -18.46
N CYS A 17 -16.60 11.07 -17.38
CA CYS A 17 -17.01 10.26 -16.24
C CYS A 17 -17.99 9.17 -16.67
N LYS A 18 -19.02 9.51 -17.46
CA LYS A 18 -19.97 8.54 -18.00
C LYS A 18 -19.25 7.45 -18.80
N LYS A 19 -18.33 7.84 -19.70
CA LYS A 19 -17.52 6.89 -20.48
C LYS A 19 -16.60 6.04 -19.59
N ALA A 20 -15.91 6.62 -18.62
CA ALA A 20 -15.05 5.88 -17.70
C ALA A 20 -15.83 4.90 -16.81
N SER A 21 -17.13 5.15 -16.64
CA SER A 21 -18.07 4.31 -15.89
C SER A 21 -18.85 3.32 -16.77
N GLU A 22 -18.48 3.15 -18.05
CA GLU A 22 -19.06 2.12 -18.91
C GLU A 22 -18.36 0.77 -18.70
N ASN A 23 -19.09 -0.32 -18.91
CA ASN A 23 -18.52 -1.67 -18.84
C ASN A 23 -17.67 -1.96 -20.08
N VAL A 24 -16.41 -1.53 -20.03
CA VAL A 24 -15.39 -1.77 -21.07
C VAL A 24 -14.19 -2.52 -20.51
N MET A 25 -13.35 -3.03 -21.42
CA MET A 25 -12.04 -3.63 -21.12
C MET A 25 -11.15 -2.68 -20.30
N GLY A 26 -10.22 -3.25 -19.54
CA GLY A 26 -9.40 -2.52 -18.57
C GLY A 26 -8.59 -1.38 -19.21
N ASP A 27 -7.87 -1.65 -20.29
CA ASP A 27 -7.07 -0.70 -21.05
C ASP A 27 -7.89 0.53 -21.51
N ALA A 28 -9.06 0.30 -22.12
CA ALA A 28 -9.97 1.37 -22.56
C ALA A 28 -10.47 2.19 -21.37
N ARG A 29 -10.68 1.57 -20.20
CA ARG A 29 -11.07 2.29 -18.98
C ARG A 29 -9.95 3.19 -18.47
N TYR A 30 -8.70 2.73 -18.46
CA TYR A 30 -7.55 3.53 -18.05
C TYR A 30 -7.27 4.69 -19.00
N GLN A 31 -7.46 4.51 -20.31
CA GLN A 31 -7.39 5.62 -21.26
C GLN A 31 -8.46 6.68 -20.97
N ARG A 32 -9.69 6.25 -20.69
CA ARG A 32 -10.79 7.17 -20.32
C ARG A 32 -10.52 7.88 -19.00
N LEU A 33 -9.94 7.18 -18.02
CA LEU A 33 -9.54 7.74 -16.73
C LEU A 33 -8.42 8.78 -16.87
N LEU A 34 -7.42 8.51 -17.71
CA LEU A 34 -6.36 9.47 -18.03
C LEU A 34 -6.95 10.79 -18.56
N TRP A 35 -7.89 10.71 -19.51
CA TRP A 35 -8.60 11.89 -20.01
C TRP A 35 -9.43 12.57 -18.92
N TYR A 36 -10.18 11.80 -18.13
CA TYR A 36 -10.96 12.34 -17.01
C TYR A 36 -10.08 13.12 -16.02
N ASN A 37 -8.90 12.59 -15.66
CA ASN A 37 -7.98 13.25 -14.74
C ASN A 37 -7.33 14.49 -15.35
N LEU A 38 -6.99 14.46 -16.64
CA LEU A 38 -6.43 15.62 -17.34
C LEU A 38 -7.40 16.80 -17.35
N PHE A 39 -8.66 16.55 -17.72
CA PHE A 39 -9.70 17.58 -17.66
C PHE A 39 -10.06 17.93 -16.20
N GLY A 40 -9.90 16.97 -15.29
CA GLY A 40 -9.94 17.10 -13.84
C GLY A 40 -9.06 18.21 -13.29
N ALA A 41 -7.80 18.26 -13.77
CA ALA A 41 -6.80 19.21 -13.33
C ALA A 41 -7.12 20.68 -13.63
N ILE A 42 -7.98 20.92 -14.63
CA ILE A 42 -8.27 22.26 -15.16
C ILE A 42 -9.68 22.75 -14.86
N SER A 43 -10.52 21.96 -14.17
CA SER A 43 -11.92 22.32 -13.90
C SER A 43 -12.27 22.24 -12.41
N PRO A 44 -13.13 23.15 -11.94
CA PRO A 44 -13.44 23.30 -10.51
C PRO A 44 -14.14 22.06 -9.92
N PRO A 45 -14.02 21.83 -8.59
CA PRO A 45 -14.37 20.58 -7.93
C PRO A 45 -15.87 20.25 -7.78
N LEU A 46 -16.74 20.87 -8.58
CA LEU A 46 -18.18 20.68 -8.46
C LEU A 46 -18.57 19.24 -8.89
N ARG A 47 -19.06 18.44 -7.92
CA ARG A 47 -19.59 17.06 -8.08
C ARG A 47 -18.58 15.92 -8.30
N GLN A 48 -17.32 16.09 -7.91
CA GLN A 48 -16.29 15.05 -8.09
C GLN A 48 -16.56 13.75 -7.32
N LEU A 49 -17.12 13.81 -6.11
CA LEU A 49 -17.34 12.61 -5.28
C LEU A 49 -18.31 11.61 -5.93
N ASP A 50 -19.44 12.09 -6.47
CA ASP A 50 -20.43 11.24 -7.14
C ASP A 50 -19.84 10.60 -8.40
N GLN A 51 -19.04 11.35 -9.15
CA GLN A 51 -18.36 10.88 -10.36
C GLN A 51 -17.32 9.81 -10.04
N ILE A 52 -16.49 10.03 -9.02
CA ILE A 52 -15.49 9.07 -8.55
C ILE A 52 -16.17 7.76 -8.10
N TYR A 53 -17.29 7.88 -7.38
CA TYR A 53 -18.07 6.73 -6.95
C TYR A 53 -18.59 5.91 -8.15
N GLN A 54 -19.11 6.58 -9.20
CA GLN A 54 -19.58 5.91 -10.42
C GLN A 54 -18.46 5.13 -11.12
N ILE A 55 -17.26 5.72 -11.26
CA ILE A 55 -16.12 5.08 -11.92
C ILE A 55 -15.65 3.84 -11.13
N ARG A 56 -15.65 3.92 -9.79
CA ARG A 56 -15.22 2.81 -8.91
C ARG A 56 -16.21 1.66 -8.80
N LYS A 57 -17.49 1.90 -9.12
CA LYS A 57 -18.57 0.92 -8.91
C LYS A 57 -18.39 -0.33 -9.76
N LEU A 58 -17.88 -0.17 -10.99
CA LEU A 58 -17.76 -1.29 -11.91
C LEU A 58 -16.47 -2.10 -11.68
N PRO A 59 -16.56 -3.44 -11.68
CA PRO A 59 -15.37 -4.27 -11.65
C PRO A 59 -14.52 -4.01 -12.90
N ILE A 60 -13.20 -4.10 -12.75
CA ILE A 60 -12.23 -4.16 -13.85
C ILE A 60 -11.71 -5.58 -13.86
N SER A 61 -11.75 -6.24 -15.02
CA SER A 61 -10.96 -7.44 -15.21
C SER A 61 -9.50 -6.99 -15.40
N LEU A 62 -8.64 -7.28 -14.41
CA LEU A 62 -7.21 -7.11 -14.58
C LEU A 62 -6.70 -8.29 -15.43
N THR A 63 -6.77 -8.12 -16.75
CA THR A 63 -6.34 -9.13 -17.72
C THR A 63 -4.82 -9.12 -17.88
N ILE A 64 -4.28 -10.28 -18.26
CA ILE A 64 -2.93 -10.36 -18.85
C ILE A 64 -3.15 -10.28 -20.37
N PRO A 65 -2.60 -9.28 -21.09
CA PRO A 65 -1.49 -8.41 -20.70
C PRO A 65 -1.91 -7.09 -20.01
N ARG A 66 -1.17 -6.71 -18.97
CA ARG A 66 -1.38 -5.48 -18.17
C ARG A 66 -0.58 -4.26 -18.65
N ILE A 67 0.24 -4.44 -19.68
CA ILE A 67 1.24 -3.45 -20.11
C ILE A 67 0.60 -2.13 -20.56
N ASP A 68 -0.57 -2.21 -21.20
CA ASP A 68 -1.29 -1.03 -21.68
C ASP A 68 -1.91 -0.23 -20.52
N ILE A 69 -2.39 -0.93 -19.48
CA ILE A 69 -2.89 -0.31 -18.25
C ILE A 69 -1.74 0.44 -17.55
N LEU A 70 -0.62 -0.24 -17.30
CA LEU A 70 0.55 0.37 -16.66
C LEU A 70 1.13 1.52 -17.50
N SER A 71 1.11 1.42 -18.83
CA SER A 71 1.52 2.52 -19.71
C SER A 71 0.65 3.77 -19.51
N CYS A 72 -0.66 3.61 -19.37
CA CYS A 72 -1.57 4.73 -19.10
C CYS A 72 -1.30 5.34 -17.73
N VAL A 73 -1.12 4.51 -16.71
CA VAL A 73 -0.83 4.93 -15.34
C VAL A 73 0.51 5.68 -15.27
N GLU A 74 1.56 5.14 -15.89
CA GLU A 74 2.88 5.77 -15.95
C GLU A 74 2.85 7.12 -16.67
N LYS A 75 2.14 7.21 -17.81
CA LYS A 75 1.94 8.48 -18.52
C LYS A 75 1.27 9.51 -17.63
N GLU A 76 0.24 9.12 -16.88
CA GLU A 76 -0.44 10.04 -15.97
C GLU A 76 0.52 10.59 -14.91
N MET A 77 1.25 9.72 -14.20
CA MET A 77 2.20 10.15 -13.17
C MET A 77 3.28 11.04 -13.76
N LYS A 78 3.89 10.63 -14.87
CA LYS A 78 5.03 11.32 -15.50
C LYS A 78 4.68 12.74 -15.93
N PHE A 79 3.51 12.93 -16.55
CA PHE A 79 3.14 14.22 -17.14
C PHE A 79 2.24 15.06 -16.24
N PHE A 80 1.44 14.44 -15.37
CA PHE A 80 0.40 15.12 -14.60
C PHE A 80 0.49 14.86 -13.08
N GLY A 81 1.50 14.13 -12.60
CA GLY A 81 1.62 13.75 -11.19
C GLY A 81 1.69 14.94 -10.20
N LYS A 82 2.06 16.13 -10.67
CA LYS A 82 2.09 17.38 -9.89
C LYS A 82 0.77 18.16 -9.90
N LEU A 83 -0.17 17.78 -10.75
CA LEU A 83 -1.46 18.45 -10.89
C LEU A 83 -2.49 17.81 -9.96
N PHE A 84 -3.57 18.55 -9.71
CA PHE A 84 -4.75 17.97 -9.07
C PHE A 84 -5.37 16.93 -10.00
N ARG A 85 -5.51 15.69 -9.52
CA ARG A 85 -6.09 14.57 -10.28
C ARG A 85 -7.27 14.04 -9.47
N PRO A 86 -8.54 14.16 -9.94
CA PRO A 86 -9.71 13.75 -9.17
C PRO A 86 -9.68 12.29 -8.74
N LEU A 87 -9.23 11.39 -9.62
CA LEU A 87 -9.08 9.97 -9.33
C LEU A 87 -7.76 9.44 -9.89
N PRO A 88 -6.63 9.65 -9.20
CA PRO A 88 -5.32 9.25 -9.69
C PRO A 88 -5.30 7.80 -10.16
N SER A 89 -4.81 7.55 -11.39
CA SER A 89 -4.87 6.21 -11.98
C SER A 89 -4.14 5.14 -11.16
N GLU A 90 -3.08 5.52 -10.44
CA GLU A 90 -2.36 4.63 -9.54
C GLU A 90 -3.17 4.21 -8.33
N GLU A 91 -3.94 5.14 -7.77
CA GLU A 91 -4.82 4.88 -6.65
C GLU A 91 -5.94 3.94 -7.08
N PHE A 92 -6.49 4.20 -8.27
CA PHE A 92 -7.53 3.38 -8.87
C PHE A 92 -7.03 1.96 -9.18
N TYR A 93 -5.81 1.83 -9.73
CA TYR A 93 -5.16 0.54 -9.96
C TYR A 93 -4.94 -0.23 -8.66
N PHE A 94 -4.39 0.43 -7.64
CA PHE A 94 -4.15 -0.17 -6.34
C PHE A 94 -5.44 -0.67 -5.67
N PHE A 95 -6.51 0.12 -5.73
CA PHE A 95 -7.84 -0.30 -5.25
C PHE A 95 -8.32 -1.58 -5.95
N HIS A 96 -8.21 -1.65 -7.27
CA HIS A 96 -8.65 -2.83 -8.02
C HIS A 96 -7.77 -4.05 -7.76
N LEU A 97 -6.45 -3.88 -7.62
CA LEU A 97 -5.54 -4.96 -7.23
C LEU A 97 -6.01 -5.65 -5.94
N LEU A 98 -6.29 -4.87 -4.90
CA LEU A 98 -6.71 -5.40 -3.61
C LEU A 98 -8.08 -6.07 -3.66
N ARG A 99 -8.98 -5.64 -4.56
CA ARG A 99 -10.24 -6.36 -4.77
C ARG A 99 -10.05 -7.73 -5.40
N HIS A 100 -8.98 -7.95 -6.18
CA HIS A 100 -8.67 -9.24 -6.82
C HIS A 100 -7.78 -10.18 -6.00
N SER A 101 -7.32 -9.72 -4.82
CA SER A 101 -6.44 -10.47 -3.91
C SER A 101 -6.95 -11.88 -3.55
N HIS A 102 -8.27 -12.06 -3.50
CA HIS A 102 -8.92 -13.34 -3.18
C HIS A 102 -8.77 -14.41 -4.28
N VAL A 103 -8.38 -14.03 -5.51
CA VAL A 103 -8.26 -14.97 -6.64
C VAL A 103 -6.80 -15.38 -6.87
N ARG A 104 -5.85 -14.44 -6.75
CA ARG A 104 -4.41 -14.66 -7.03
C ARG A 104 -3.53 -13.73 -6.19
N ALA A 105 -3.17 -14.16 -4.98
CA ALA A 105 -2.40 -13.34 -4.03
C ALA A 105 -1.01 -12.93 -4.54
N GLU A 106 -0.23 -13.89 -5.04
CA GLU A 106 1.15 -13.65 -5.45
C GLU A 106 1.29 -12.68 -6.64
N PRO A 107 0.57 -12.86 -7.77
CA PRO A 107 0.54 -11.85 -8.84
C PRO A 107 0.10 -10.47 -8.36
N VAL A 108 -0.82 -10.39 -7.40
CA VAL A 108 -1.27 -9.11 -6.84
C VAL A 108 -0.13 -8.41 -6.10
N VAL A 109 0.69 -9.13 -5.33
CA VAL A 109 1.87 -8.56 -4.64
C VAL A 109 2.92 -8.06 -5.65
N ASP A 110 3.17 -8.81 -6.73
CA ASP A 110 4.10 -8.37 -7.77
C ASP A 110 3.59 -7.13 -8.50
N TRP A 111 2.30 -7.08 -8.85
CA TRP A 111 1.69 -5.92 -9.51
C TRP A 111 1.60 -4.71 -8.59
N MET A 112 1.43 -4.95 -7.29
CA MET A 112 1.52 -3.91 -6.27
C MET A 112 2.93 -3.32 -6.25
N LYS A 113 3.96 -4.14 -6.24
CA LYS A 113 5.36 -3.66 -6.29
C LYS A 113 5.62 -2.81 -7.53
N GLU A 114 5.15 -3.24 -8.70
CA GLU A 114 5.32 -2.49 -9.96
C GLU A 114 4.69 -1.09 -9.91
N ILE A 115 3.47 -0.97 -9.40
CA ILE A 115 2.84 0.35 -9.31
C ILE A 115 3.56 1.24 -8.30
N LEU A 116 4.07 0.68 -7.20
CA LEU A 116 4.87 1.42 -6.22
C LEU A 116 6.21 1.87 -6.82
N ASP A 117 6.86 1.04 -7.64
CA ASP A 117 8.08 1.42 -8.37
C ASP A 117 7.84 2.61 -9.33
N LEU A 118 6.71 2.60 -10.04
CA LEU A 118 6.32 3.71 -10.92
C LEU A 118 6.06 5.00 -10.12
N MET A 119 5.40 4.89 -8.97
CA MET A 119 5.16 6.04 -8.09
C MET A 119 6.47 6.67 -7.61
N GLU A 120 7.44 5.87 -7.13
CA GLU A 120 8.76 6.39 -6.73
C GLU A 120 9.52 7.04 -7.88
N LYS A 121 9.40 6.47 -9.09
CA LYS A 121 10.08 6.98 -10.27
C LYS A 121 9.55 8.34 -10.73
N HIS A 122 8.25 8.59 -10.62
CA HIS A 122 7.60 9.74 -11.29
C HIS A 122 6.97 10.77 -10.35
N LEU A 123 6.67 10.41 -9.10
CA LEU A 123 6.01 11.31 -8.15
C LEU A 123 7.03 11.92 -7.17
N SER A 124 7.02 13.26 -7.04
CA SER A 124 8.02 13.99 -6.24
C SER A 124 7.90 13.77 -4.73
N ASP A 125 6.72 13.40 -4.23
CA ASP A 125 6.48 13.01 -2.83
C ASP A 125 5.89 11.59 -2.77
N ALA A 126 6.51 10.65 -3.48
CA ALA A 126 6.03 9.27 -3.52
C ALA A 126 5.84 8.66 -2.12
N PRO A 127 6.76 8.81 -1.14
CA PRO A 127 6.55 8.27 0.21
C PRO A 127 5.29 8.84 0.89
N GLY A 128 5.08 10.17 0.84
CA GLY A 128 3.90 10.79 1.44
C GLY A 128 2.59 10.37 0.78
N ILE A 129 2.59 10.18 -0.54
CA ILE A 129 1.44 9.67 -1.29
C ILE A 129 1.16 8.21 -0.93
N MET A 130 2.19 7.37 -0.82
CA MET A 130 2.05 5.96 -0.44
C MET A 130 1.56 5.78 0.98
N VAL A 131 1.96 6.63 1.93
CA VAL A 131 1.38 6.63 3.29
C VAL A 131 -0.14 6.79 3.23
N LYS A 132 -0.64 7.77 2.47
CA LYS A 132 -2.08 8.00 2.31
C LYS A 132 -2.77 6.83 1.59
N LEU A 133 -2.11 6.26 0.60
CA LEU A 133 -2.62 5.11 -0.15
C LEU A 133 -2.78 3.88 0.75
N PHE A 134 -1.75 3.55 1.52
CA PHE A 134 -1.74 2.41 2.43
C PHE A 134 -2.73 2.57 3.57
N ASP A 135 -2.83 3.74 4.21
CA ASP A 135 -3.82 3.97 5.25
C ASP A 135 -5.26 3.86 4.71
N ARG A 136 -5.52 4.44 3.53
CA ARG A 136 -6.84 4.37 2.88
C ARG A 136 -7.28 2.94 2.58
N TYR A 137 -6.35 2.07 2.19
CA TYR A 137 -6.64 0.70 1.74
C TYR A 137 -6.15 -0.37 2.71
N LYS A 138 -5.92 -0.01 3.98
CA LYS A 138 -5.34 -0.88 5.01
C LYS A 138 -6.13 -2.17 5.22
N ASP A 139 -7.46 -2.14 5.14
CA ASP A 139 -8.29 -3.34 5.31
C ASP A 139 -8.12 -4.34 4.17
N GLY A 140 -7.92 -3.85 2.94
CA GLY A 140 -7.65 -4.69 1.78
C GLY A 140 -6.26 -5.31 1.85
N LEU A 141 -5.27 -4.54 2.32
CA LEU A 141 -3.91 -5.01 2.58
C LEU A 141 -3.89 -6.04 3.72
N LYS A 142 -4.60 -5.80 4.82
CA LYS A 142 -4.71 -6.74 5.94
C LYS A 142 -5.28 -8.08 5.47
N LYS A 143 -6.31 -8.06 4.62
CA LYS A 143 -6.86 -9.30 4.01
C LYS A 143 -5.85 -10.03 3.14
N LEU A 144 -5.04 -9.31 2.36
CA LEU A 144 -3.98 -9.92 1.54
C LEU A 144 -2.89 -10.57 2.41
N ILE A 145 -2.53 -9.92 3.53
CA ILE A 145 -1.56 -10.43 4.50
C ILE A 145 -2.11 -11.63 5.29
N GLY A 146 -3.40 -11.62 5.61
CA GLY A 146 -4.09 -12.70 6.33
C GLY A 146 -4.44 -13.93 5.48
N LEU A 147 -4.05 -13.96 4.21
CA LEU A 147 -4.04 -15.21 3.45
C LEU A 147 -2.95 -16.10 4.07
N ASN A 148 -3.18 -17.43 4.19
CA ASN A 148 -2.26 -18.40 4.82
C ASN A 148 -0.93 -18.58 4.03
N ASN A 149 -0.19 -17.49 3.82
CA ASN A 149 1.08 -17.42 3.14
C ASN A 149 1.92 -16.33 3.83
N PHE A 150 2.70 -16.79 4.80
CA PHE A 150 3.58 -15.95 5.63
C PHE A 150 4.52 -15.09 4.79
N GLU A 151 5.18 -15.69 3.80
CA GLU A 151 6.15 -14.99 2.94
C GLU A 151 5.49 -13.83 2.17
N LEU A 152 4.31 -14.05 1.59
CA LEU A 152 3.58 -12.98 0.90
C LEU A 152 3.16 -11.87 1.87
N GLY A 153 2.69 -12.22 3.07
CA GLY A 153 2.35 -11.25 4.11
C GLY A 153 3.54 -10.37 4.48
N MET A 154 4.69 -10.99 4.71
CA MET A 154 5.94 -10.28 5.02
C MET A 154 6.45 -9.44 3.85
N ARG A 155 6.30 -9.89 2.59
CA ARG A 155 6.63 -9.10 1.40
C ARG A 155 5.79 -7.82 1.31
N VAL A 156 4.48 -7.89 1.59
CA VAL A 156 3.60 -6.71 1.61
C VAL A 156 4.04 -5.74 2.70
N ILE A 157 4.30 -6.25 3.90
CA ILE A 157 4.80 -5.47 5.04
C ILE A 157 6.12 -4.77 4.69
N GLY A 158 7.07 -5.51 4.11
CA GLY A 158 8.37 -4.99 3.70
C GLY A 158 8.26 -3.86 2.67
N GLU A 159 7.39 -4.01 1.66
CA GLU A 159 7.10 -2.93 0.71
C GLU A 159 6.48 -1.71 1.41
N MET A 160 5.54 -1.90 2.33
CA MET A 160 4.94 -0.76 3.05
C MET A 160 5.96 0.03 3.85
N VAL A 161 6.80 -0.64 4.64
CA VAL A 161 7.80 0.00 5.51
C VAL A 161 8.90 0.66 4.68
N ARG A 162 9.46 -0.06 3.71
CA ARG A 162 10.55 0.44 2.85
C ARG A 162 10.13 1.71 2.11
N ARG A 163 8.97 1.68 1.45
CA ARG A 163 8.53 2.75 0.56
C ARG A 163 8.08 4.00 1.30
N THR A 164 7.60 3.84 2.52
CA THR A 164 7.19 4.97 3.38
C THR A 164 8.30 5.47 4.28
N LYS A 165 9.53 4.94 4.11
CA LYS A 165 10.72 5.32 4.89
C LYS A 165 10.45 5.26 6.39
N SER A 166 9.79 4.19 6.82
CA SER A 166 9.47 3.94 8.23
C SER A 166 8.62 5.04 8.87
N ASN A 167 7.62 5.53 8.12
CA ASN A 167 6.62 6.47 8.62
C ASN A 167 5.89 5.90 9.84
N GLU A 168 5.79 6.66 10.92
CA GLU A 168 5.24 6.20 12.20
C GLU A 168 3.81 5.66 12.11
N ASN A 169 2.93 6.29 11.32
CA ASN A 169 1.56 5.81 11.16
C ASN A 169 1.54 4.42 10.49
N ILE A 170 2.36 4.24 9.46
CA ILE A 170 2.48 2.96 8.76
C ILE A 170 3.12 1.90 9.67
N LEU A 171 4.17 2.26 10.42
CA LEU A 171 4.75 1.36 11.42
C LEU A 171 3.71 0.93 12.45
N ASN A 172 2.85 1.82 12.93
CA ASN A 172 1.80 1.46 13.89
C ASN A 172 0.78 0.47 13.30
N ILE A 173 0.34 0.69 12.06
CA ILE A 173 -0.56 -0.23 11.35
C ILE A 173 0.09 -1.61 11.21
N VAL A 174 1.33 -1.64 10.71
CA VAL A 174 2.06 -2.86 10.43
C VAL A 174 2.43 -3.61 11.72
N ASN A 175 2.85 -2.91 12.78
CA ASN A 175 3.11 -3.50 14.09
C ASN A 175 1.88 -4.24 14.62
N ALA A 176 0.68 -3.64 14.51
CA ALA A 176 -0.56 -4.28 14.94
C ALA A 176 -0.82 -5.58 14.14
N TRP A 177 -0.68 -5.54 12.82
CA TRP A 177 -0.85 -6.74 11.98
C TRP A 177 0.17 -7.83 12.29
N ILE A 178 1.41 -7.44 12.60
CA ILE A 178 2.43 -8.41 12.97
C ILE A 178 2.05 -9.13 14.27
N ILE A 179 1.65 -8.36 15.28
CA ILE A 179 1.25 -8.88 16.59
C ILE A 179 0.02 -9.79 16.49
N ASP A 180 -0.99 -9.34 15.77
CA ASP A 180 -2.29 -10.02 15.71
C ASP A 180 -2.24 -11.29 14.86
N ASP A 181 -1.59 -11.24 13.69
CA ASP A 181 -1.77 -12.25 12.64
C ASP A 181 -0.48 -12.97 12.24
N ILE A 182 0.63 -12.26 12.07
CA ILE A 182 1.85 -12.82 11.42
C ILE A 182 2.71 -13.62 12.38
N ILE A 183 2.90 -13.14 13.61
CA ILE A 183 3.78 -13.80 14.58
C ILE A 183 3.37 -15.25 14.84
N GLN A 184 2.07 -15.53 14.82
CA GLN A 184 1.51 -16.86 15.07
C GLN A 184 1.72 -17.83 13.90
N GLN A 185 2.07 -17.32 12.71
CA GLN A 185 2.29 -18.11 11.50
C GLN A 185 3.74 -18.58 11.33
N ILE A 186 4.67 -18.12 12.18
CA ILE A 186 6.08 -18.52 12.12
C ILE A 186 6.20 -19.98 12.56
N GLN A 187 6.53 -20.87 11.63
CA GLN A 187 6.63 -22.31 11.90
C GLN A 187 8.00 -22.89 11.57
N THR A 188 8.70 -22.29 10.61
CA THR A 188 9.94 -22.80 10.07
C THR A 188 11.11 -21.83 10.28
N SER A 189 12.34 -22.33 10.18
CA SER A 189 13.54 -21.49 10.17
C SER A 189 13.58 -20.52 8.98
N ASN A 190 12.92 -20.85 7.88
CA ASN A 190 12.78 -19.96 6.74
C ASN A 190 11.85 -18.77 7.09
N ASP A 191 10.75 -19.01 7.80
CA ASP A 191 9.85 -17.94 8.26
C ASP A 191 10.57 -16.99 9.22
N VAL A 192 11.36 -17.54 10.14
CA VAL A 192 12.24 -16.76 11.03
C VAL A 192 13.18 -15.86 10.23
N ASN A 193 13.83 -16.39 9.18
CA ASN A 193 14.72 -15.60 8.34
C ASN A 193 13.98 -14.45 7.64
N ILE A 194 12.87 -14.74 6.98
CA ILE A 194 12.05 -13.73 6.30
C ILE A 194 11.55 -12.66 7.30
N PHE A 195 11.12 -13.09 8.49
CA PHE A 195 10.66 -12.22 9.55
C PHE A 195 11.75 -11.23 9.99
N CYS A 196 12.91 -11.76 10.37
CA CYS A 196 14.04 -10.99 10.85
C CYS A 196 14.54 -10.02 9.77
N ASP A 197 14.69 -10.48 8.53
CA ASP A 197 15.17 -9.64 7.43
C ASP A 197 14.19 -8.51 7.11
N THR A 198 12.89 -8.76 7.21
CA THR A 198 11.89 -7.70 7.04
C THR A 198 11.89 -6.73 8.21
N LEU A 199 12.04 -7.21 9.45
CA LEU A 199 12.11 -6.34 10.62
C LEU A 199 13.31 -5.41 10.62
N GLN A 200 14.42 -5.77 9.96
CA GLN A 200 15.56 -4.86 9.79
C GLN A 200 15.21 -3.58 9.02
N LEU A 201 14.09 -3.55 8.27
CA LEU A 201 13.60 -2.34 7.61
C LEU A 201 12.99 -1.33 8.60
N PHE A 202 12.65 -1.77 9.82
CA PHE A 202 11.99 -0.94 10.82
C PHE A 202 13.04 -0.05 11.48
N SER A 203 12.77 1.25 11.55
CA SER A 203 13.62 2.17 12.33
C SER A 203 13.53 1.88 13.83
N THR A 204 12.32 1.63 14.34
CA THR A 204 12.08 1.15 15.71
C THR A 204 10.73 0.43 15.75
N PRO A 205 10.68 -0.90 16.01
CA PRO A 205 9.44 -1.62 16.24
C PRO A 205 8.80 -1.19 17.57
N SER A 206 7.49 -1.43 17.71
CA SER A 206 6.80 -1.08 18.94
C SER A 206 7.26 -1.95 20.12
N ASN A 207 7.23 -1.40 21.34
CA ASN A 207 7.56 -2.18 22.54
C ASN A 207 6.69 -3.44 22.66
N ALA A 208 5.40 -3.33 22.30
CA ALA A 208 4.47 -4.46 22.32
C ALA A 208 4.90 -5.56 21.34
N LEU A 209 5.35 -5.20 20.13
CA LEU A 209 5.86 -6.17 19.16
C LEU A 209 7.10 -6.86 19.70
N ILE A 210 8.06 -6.10 20.25
CA ILE A 210 9.29 -6.68 20.79
C ILE A 210 8.98 -7.63 21.97
N PHE A 211 8.05 -7.27 22.86
CA PHE A 211 7.62 -8.18 23.92
C PHE A 211 6.98 -9.46 23.41
N LYS A 212 6.25 -9.40 22.29
CA LYS A 212 5.71 -10.57 21.62
C LYS A 212 6.79 -11.43 20.96
N ILE A 213 7.80 -10.81 20.35
CA ILE A 213 8.97 -11.51 19.80
C ILE A 213 9.71 -12.28 20.90
N LEU A 214 9.89 -11.67 22.08
CA LEU A 214 10.53 -12.32 23.23
C LEU A 214 9.76 -13.56 23.73
N GLU A 215 8.47 -13.69 23.43
CA GLU A 215 7.68 -14.87 23.79
C GLU A 215 7.91 -16.06 22.83
N ILE A 216 8.67 -15.86 21.76
CA ILE A 216 8.91 -16.85 20.71
C ILE A 216 10.34 -17.35 20.80
N PRO A 217 10.58 -18.61 21.25
CA PRO A 217 11.92 -19.13 21.46
C PRO A 217 12.82 -19.10 20.21
N GLN A 218 12.23 -19.23 19.03
CA GLN A 218 12.99 -19.21 17.77
C GLN A 218 13.54 -17.82 17.41
N LEU A 219 12.91 -16.74 17.90
CA LEU A 219 13.28 -15.35 17.57
C LEU A 219 14.17 -14.71 18.65
N ILE A 220 14.03 -15.12 19.90
CA ILE A 220 14.75 -14.49 21.03
C ILE A 220 16.27 -14.61 20.89
N SER A 221 16.74 -15.72 20.32
CA SER A 221 18.16 -16.01 20.12
C SER A 221 18.74 -15.44 18.81
N ASP A 222 17.94 -14.75 18.00
CA ASP A 222 18.42 -14.20 16.72
C ASP A 222 19.16 -12.87 16.92
N ASN A 223 20.47 -12.89 16.65
CA ASN A 223 21.35 -11.72 16.80
C ASN A 223 20.94 -10.53 15.93
N ARG A 224 20.20 -10.76 14.83
CA ARG A 224 19.69 -9.67 13.98
C ARG A 224 18.73 -8.75 14.75
N LEU A 225 18.04 -9.26 15.76
CA LEU A 225 17.08 -8.52 16.57
C LEU A 225 17.70 -7.86 17.81
N LEU A 226 19.01 -8.09 18.07
CA LEU A 226 19.69 -7.64 19.28
C LEU A 226 19.59 -6.12 19.51
N HIS A 227 19.69 -5.34 18.44
CA HIS A 227 19.62 -3.88 18.51
C HIS A 227 18.28 -3.38 19.07
N PHE A 228 17.16 -4.05 18.73
CA PHE A 228 15.85 -3.74 19.30
C PHE A 228 15.79 -4.03 20.79
N TYR A 229 16.38 -5.15 21.24
CA TYR A 229 16.43 -5.49 22.66
C TYR A 229 17.26 -4.48 23.46
N ILE A 230 18.41 -4.07 22.92
CA ILE A 230 19.27 -3.05 23.54
C ILE A 230 18.53 -1.73 23.72
N ASP A 231 17.78 -1.29 22.71
CA ASP A 231 17.03 -0.04 22.78
C ASP A 231 15.91 -0.10 23.83
N ILE A 232 15.22 -1.24 23.99
CA ILE A 232 14.27 -1.43 25.08
C ILE A 232 14.96 -1.43 26.44
N MET A 233 16.08 -2.15 26.59
CA MET A 233 16.81 -2.20 27.87
C MET A 233 17.25 -0.81 28.33
N LYS A 234 17.69 0.04 27.40
CA LYS A 234 18.02 1.44 27.69
C LYS A 234 16.79 2.25 28.12
N LYS A 235 15.63 2.04 27.49
CA LYS A 235 14.40 2.80 27.75
C LYS A 235 13.67 2.38 29.02
N MET A 236 13.64 1.09 29.34
CA MET A 236 12.85 0.54 30.45
C MET A 236 13.65 0.32 31.74
N GLY A 237 14.96 0.58 31.71
CA GLY A 237 15.88 0.21 32.78
C GLY A 237 16.22 -1.28 32.72
N PHE A 238 17.50 -1.59 32.90
CA PHE A 238 18.10 -2.93 32.70
C PHE A 238 17.36 -4.09 33.41
N CYS A 239 16.69 -3.83 34.52
CA CYS A 239 16.12 -4.86 35.39
C CYS A 239 14.89 -5.58 34.81
N PHE A 240 14.01 -4.91 34.05
CA PHE A 240 12.74 -5.52 33.64
C PHE A 240 12.90 -6.54 32.50
N VAL A 241 13.83 -6.27 31.56
CA VAL A 241 14.11 -7.16 30.42
C VAL A 241 14.91 -8.39 30.87
N LEU A 242 15.86 -8.22 31.80
CA LEU A 242 16.63 -9.33 32.36
C LEU A 242 15.75 -10.33 33.12
N ILE A 243 14.72 -9.87 33.86
CA ILE A 243 13.77 -10.75 34.55
C ILE A 243 12.95 -11.59 33.56
N LYS A 244 12.57 -11.03 32.40
CA LYS A 244 11.86 -11.80 31.37
C LYS A 244 12.80 -12.78 30.65
N LEU A 245 14.05 -12.38 30.36
CA LEU A 245 15.07 -13.23 29.75
C LEU A 245 15.52 -14.38 30.66
N SER A 246 15.66 -14.14 31.97
CA SER A 246 16.06 -15.16 32.95
C SER A 246 15.00 -16.22 33.20
N ASN A 247 13.75 -15.97 32.80
CA ASN A 247 12.66 -16.95 32.86
C ASN A 247 12.52 -17.76 31.56
N ILE A 248 13.31 -17.43 30.51
CA ILE A 248 13.28 -18.09 29.20
C ILE A 248 14.53 -18.95 28.99
N ILE A 249 15.67 -18.57 29.58
CA ILE A 249 16.92 -19.35 29.65
C ILE A 249 16.82 -20.38 30.78
#